data_AF-A0AAE1HDM1-F1
#
_entry.id   AF-A0AAE1HDM1-F1
#
_cell.length_a   1.000
_cell.length_b   1.000
_cell.length_c   1.000
_cell.angle_alpha   90.00
_cell.angle_beta   90.00
_cell.angle_gamma   90.00
#
_symmetry.space_group_name_H-M   'P 1'
#
loop_
_entity.id
_entity.type
_entity.pdbx_description
1 polymer ?
#
loop_
_entity_poly.entity_id
_entity_poly.type
_entity_poly.pdbx_seq_one_letter_code
_entity_poly.pdbx_strand_id
1 'polypeptide(L)'
;MELLVEKVLSSSPPPPLSPGEALRRVMEALASGIMLPGGPGLLDPCEKEPVDAAGMLTPQQREDITASAQHALRLLAFRQIFKVLGMDQLPPNKFARNRFGTRKRRREGSGGEGNDPEAVDGKKDKKEEVVKMETDK
;
A
#
# COMPACT_ATOMS: atom_id res chain seq x y z
N MET A 1 -14.62 15.62 9.93
CA MET A 1 -13.62 14.84 9.17
C MET A 1 -13.60 15.21 7.69
N GLU A 2 -14.75 15.39 7.05
CA GLU A 2 -14.87 15.72 5.62
C GLU A 2 -14.02 16.92 5.20
N LEU A 3 -14.15 18.05 5.91
CA LEU A 3 -13.43 19.29 5.62
C LEU A 3 -11.90 19.12 5.61
N LEU A 4 -11.36 18.32 6.53
CA LEU A 4 -9.93 18.02 6.56
C LEU A 4 -9.51 17.22 5.32
N VAL A 5 -10.28 16.18 4.98
CA VAL A 5 -9.97 15.32 3.83
C VAL A 5 -10.02 16.12 2.54
N GLU A 6 -11.07 16.92 2.33
CA GLU A 6 -11.19 17.81 1.17
C GLU A 6 -9.97 18.72 1.07
N LYS A 7 -9.65 19.48 2.13
CA LYS A 7 -8.56 20.46 2.14
C LYS A 7 -7.18 19.85 1.89
N VAL A 8 -6.94 18.66 2.43
CA VAL A 8 -5.67 17.94 2.23
C VAL A 8 -5.55 17.44 0.80
N LEU A 9 -6.62 16.89 0.23
CA LEU A 9 -6.59 16.31 -1.12
C LEU A 9 -6.62 17.39 -2.20
N SER A 10 -7.36 18.49 -2.01
CA SER A 10 -7.38 19.63 -2.94
C SER A 10 -6.05 20.39 -2.98
N SER A 11 -5.24 20.30 -1.92
CA SER A 11 -3.87 20.83 -1.92
C SER A 11 -2.86 20.01 -2.74
N SER A 12 -3.24 18.82 -3.23
CA SER A 12 -2.33 17.95 -3.98
C SER A 12 -2.19 18.41 -5.43
N PRO A 13 -0.95 18.53 -5.97
CA PRO A 13 -0.77 18.77 -7.40
C PRO A 13 -1.27 17.57 -8.23
N PRO A 14 -1.70 17.79 -9.49
CA PRO A 14 -2.05 16.70 -10.42
C PRO A 14 -0.88 15.71 -10.62
N PRO A 15 -1.14 14.42 -10.92
CA PRO A 15 -2.42 13.76 -11.17
C PRO A 15 -3.19 13.34 -9.89
N PRO A 16 -4.46 12.89 -9.99
CA PRO A 16 -5.24 12.45 -8.83
C PRO A 16 -4.56 11.33 -8.04
N LEU A 17 -4.64 11.41 -6.71
CA LEU A 17 -4.03 10.44 -5.81
C LEU A 17 -4.81 9.13 -5.81
N SER A 18 -4.08 8.01 -5.69
CA SER A 18 -4.72 6.72 -5.36
C SER A 18 -5.31 6.78 -3.93
N PRO A 19 -6.32 5.97 -3.60
CA PRO A 19 -6.90 5.96 -2.25
C PRO A 19 -5.88 5.72 -1.13
N GLY A 20 -4.87 4.88 -1.38
CA GLY A 20 -3.80 4.61 -0.41
C GLY A 20 -2.89 5.82 -0.17
N GLU A 21 -2.55 6.56 -1.23
CA GLU A 21 -1.76 7.79 -1.13
C GLU A 21 -2.58 8.94 -0.54
N ALA A 22 -3.87 9.04 -0.89
CA ALA A 22 -4.81 9.98 -0.30
C ALA A 22 -4.91 9.80 1.22
N LEU A 23 -5.09 8.55 1.69
CA LEU A 23 -5.10 8.24 3.13
C LEU A 23 -3.77 8.61 3.80
N ARG A 24 -2.64 8.26 3.18
CA ARG A 24 -1.31 8.61 3.69
C ARG A 24 -1.18 10.13 3.89
N ARG A 25 -1.56 10.91 2.89
CA ARG A 25 -1.49 12.38 2.94
C ARG A 25 -2.37 12.98 4.03
N VAL A 26 -3.58 12.45 4.25
CA VAL A 26 -4.45 12.87 5.35
C VAL A 26 -3.80 12.57 6.70
N MET A 27 -3.18 11.39 6.86
CA MET A 27 -2.45 11.04 8.08
C MET A 27 -1.22 11.92 8.30
N GLU A 28 -0.49 12.29 7.24
CA GLU A 28 0.63 13.23 7.31
C GLU A 28 0.20 14.62 7.80
N ALA A 29 -0.92 15.14 7.28
CA ALA A 29 -1.46 16.43 7.70
C ALA A 29 -1.93 16.42 9.17
N LEU A 30 -2.50 15.33 9.65
CA LEU A 30 -2.84 15.18 11.07
C LEU A 30 -1.59 15.05 11.95
N ALA A 31 -0.62 14.26 11.49
CA ALA A 31 0.63 13.99 12.21
C ALA A 31 1.53 15.23 12.31
N SER A 32 1.42 16.17 11.37
CA SER A 32 2.12 17.47 11.42
C SER A 32 1.58 18.42 12.49
N GLY A 33 0.46 18.07 13.13
CA GLY A 33 -0.12 18.86 14.21
C GLY A 33 -1.03 19.99 13.72
N ILE A 34 -1.68 19.85 12.56
CA ILE A 34 -2.61 20.87 12.02
C ILE A 34 -3.71 21.28 13.01
N MET A 35 -4.08 20.39 13.95
CA MET A 35 -5.10 20.61 14.97
C MET A 35 -4.53 21.10 16.32
N LEU A 36 -3.21 21.18 16.49
CA LEU A 36 -2.61 21.61 17.75
C LEU A 36 -2.80 23.12 17.96
N PRO A 37 -2.84 23.59 19.23
CA PRO A 37 -2.88 25.03 19.53
C PRO A 37 -1.73 25.78 18.86
N GLY A 38 -2.02 26.94 18.26
CA GLY A 38 -1.04 27.73 17.51
C GLY A 38 -0.77 27.22 16.07
N GLY A 39 -1.36 26.10 15.67
CA GLY A 39 -1.41 25.66 14.28
C GLY A 39 -2.42 26.45 13.44
N PRO A 40 -2.46 26.25 12.12
CA PRO A 40 -3.40 26.96 11.23
C PRO A 40 -4.87 26.61 11.46
N GLY A 41 -5.17 25.51 12.17
CA GLY A 41 -6.54 25.09 12.48
C GLY A 41 -7.35 24.63 11.27
N LEU A 42 -8.63 24.32 11.49
CA LEU A 42 -9.54 23.88 10.43
C LEU A 42 -10.71 24.86 10.31
N LEU A 43 -10.51 25.95 9.57
CA LEU A 43 -11.55 26.97 9.38
C LEU A 43 -12.78 26.41 8.64
N ASP A 44 -13.96 26.65 9.21
CA ASP A 44 -15.25 26.25 8.66
C ASP A 44 -15.65 27.16 7.48
N PRO A 45 -15.80 26.63 6.24
CA PRO A 45 -16.23 27.43 5.08
C PRO A 45 -17.72 27.77 5.08
N CYS A 46 -18.52 27.17 5.96
CA CYS A 46 -19.96 27.43 6.09
C CYS A 46 -20.27 28.55 7.09
N GLU A 47 -19.29 28.99 7.86
CA GLU A 47 -19.42 30.10 8.80
C GLU A 47 -18.92 31.40 8.18
N LYS A 48 -19.57 32.52 8.54
CA LYS A 48 -19.20 33.85 8.03
C LYS A 48 -17.94 34.39 8.71
N GLU A 49 -17.81 34.13 10.02
CA GLU A 49 -16.64 34.50 10.81
C GLU A 49 -15.60 33.37 10.77
N PRO A 50 -14.31 33.65 11.02
CA PRO A 50 -13.26 32.63 11.01
C PRO A 50 -13.40 31.70 12.23
N VAL A 51 -14.22 30.66 12.09
CA VAL A 51 -14.50 29.66 13.12
C VAL A 51 -13.66 28.41 12.88
N ASP A 52 -12.94 27.93 13.90
CA ASP A 52 -12.30 26.62 13.86
C ASP A 52 -13.36 25.52 14.00
N ALA A 53 -13.58 24.75 12.92
CA ALA A 53 -14.49 23.61 12.87
C ALA A 53 -14.14 22.52 13.90
N ALA A 54 -12.88 22.49 14.36
CA ALA A 54 -12.43 21.59 15.41
C ALA A 54 -12.51 22.18 16.83
N GLY A 55 -13.04 23.40 16.99
CA GLY A 55 -13.03 24.19 18.22
C GLY A 55 -13.57 23.46 19.46
N MET A 56 -14.47 22.49 19.28
CA MET A 56 -15.04 21.69 20.36
C MET A 56 -14.07 20.66 20.96
N LEU A 57 -12.95 20.37 20.30
CA LEU A 57 -11.93 19.45 20.81
C LEU A 57 -11.08 20.11 21.88
N THR A 58 -10.96 19.44 23.02
CA THR A 58 -10.04 19.82 24.09
C THR A 58 -8.57 19.72 23.61
N PRO A 59 -7.63 20.43 24.27
CA PRO A 59 -6.20 20.30 23.96
C PRO A 59 -5.71 18.85 24.01
N GLN A 60 -6.12 18.08 25.02
CA GLN A 60 -5.75 16.66 25.15
C GLN A 60 -6.26 15.83 23.96
N GLN A 61 -7.52 16.01 23.55
CA GLN A 61 -8.06 15.28 22.39
C GLN A 61 -7.30 15.61 21.10
N ARG A 62 -6.87 16.87 20.93
CA ARG A 62 -6.05 17.27 19.77
C ARG A 62 -4.69 16.57 19.79
N GLU A 63 -4.04 16.52 20.96
CA GLU A 63 -2.78 15.80 21.15
C GLU A 63 -2.94 14.30 20.87
N ASP A 64 -3.99 13.67 21.40
CA ASP A 64 -4.27 12.25 21.21
C ASP A 64 -4.51 11.91 19.73
N ILE A 65 -5.26 12.76 19.00
CA ILE A 65 -5.48 12.61 17.55
C ILE A 65 -4.15 12.73 16.79
N THR A 66 -3.33 13.73 17.10
CA THR A 66 -2.02 13.91 16.45
C THR A 66 -1.09 12.74 16.75
N ALA A 67 -1.01 12.28 18.01
CA ALA A 67 -0.19 11.14 18.41
C ALA A 67 -0.65 9.83 17.73
N SER A 68 -1.96 9.60 17.66
CA SER A 68 -2.55 8.48 16.93
C SER A 68 -2.21 8.52 15.44
N ALA A 69 -2.34 9.69 14.79
CA ALA A 69 -1.98 9.86 13.39
C ALA A 69 -0.48 9.63 13.12
N GLN A 70 0.40 10.11 14.00
CA GLN A 70 1.85 9.84 13.92
C GLN A 70 2.16 8.34 14.03
N HIS A 71 1.42 7.61 14.86
CA HIS A 71 1.54 6.16 14.93
C HIS A 71 1.03 5.47 13.67
N ALA A 72 -0.16 5.83 13.19
CA ALA A 72 -0.74 5.32 11.96
C ALA A 72 0.17 5.55 10.75
N LEU A 73 0.80 6.73 10.65
CA LEU A 73 1.73 7.06 9.57
C LEU A 73 2.96 6.14 9.56
N ARG A 74 3.51 5.82 10.74
CA ARG A 74 4.59 4.82 10.86
C ARG A 74 4.12 3.44 10.40
N LEU A 75 2.92 3.01 10.81
CA LEU A 75 2.34 1.74 10.32
C LEU A 75 2.19 1.73 8.79
N LEU A 76 1.73 2.83 8.19
CA LEU A 76 1.63 2.99 6.74
C LEU A 76 3.00 2.90 6.04
N ALA A 77 4.05 3.50 6.61
CA ALA A 77 5.42 3.42 6.08
C ALA A 77 5.97 1.97 6.11
N PHE A 78 5.66 1.22 7.16
CA PHE A 78 6.07 -0.19 7.31
C PHE A 78 5.08 -1.19 6.69
N ARG A 79 4.19 -0.73 5.79
CA ARG A 79 3.20 -1.56 5.07
C ARG A 79 2.24 -2.32 5.99
N GLN A 80 1.98 -1.79 7.18
CA GLN A 80 1.05 -2.31 8.18
C GLN A 80 -0.31 -1.59 8.15
N ILE A 81 -0.76 -1.14 6.97
CA ILE A 81 -2.04 -0.42 6.78
C ILE A 81 -3.25 -1.20 7.31
N PHE A 82 -3.21 -2.53 7.27
CA PHE A 82 -4.28 -3.40 7.78
C PHE A 82 -4.57 -3.15 9.27
N LYS A 83 -3.55 -2.80 10.07
CA LYS A 83 -3.73 -2.43 11.48
C LYS A 83 -4.46 -1.09 11.63
N VAL A 84 -4.15 -0.12 10.77
CA VAL A 84 -4.82 1.19 10.76
C VAL A 84 -6.28 1.04 10.34
N LEU A 85 -6.56 0.14 9.39
CA LEU A 85 -7.91 -0.14 8.90
C LEU A 85 -8.71 -1.11 9.80
N GLY A 86 -8.11 -1.66 10.86
CA GLY A 86 -8.78 -2.61 11.74
C GLY A 86 -9.18 -3.91 11.05
N MET A 87 -8.38 -4.37 10.09
CA MET A 87 -8.64 -5.58 9.31
C MET A 87 -7.48 -6.57 9.37
N ASP A 88 -7.73 -7.81 8.96
CA ASP A 88 -6.69 -8.81 8.80
C ASP A 88 -5.76 -8.47 7.62
N GLN A 89 -4.51 -8.93 7.72
CA GLN A 89 -3.55 -8.77 6.64
C GLN A 89 -3.99 -9.58 5.42
N LEU A 90 -4.16 -8.89 4.28
CA LEU A 90 -4.46 -9.55 3.01
C LEU A 90 -3.34 -10.53 2.62
N PRO A 91 -3.69 -11.66 1.98
CA PRO A 91 -2.70 -12.63 1.54
C PRO A 91 -1.68 -11.99 0.58
N PRO A 92 -0.40 -12.41 0.65
CA PRO A 92 0.65 -11.82 -0.16
C PRO A 92 0.34 -11.99 -1.65
N ASN A 93 0.46 -10.90 -2.41
CA ASN A 93 0.21 -10.91 -3.85
C ASN A 93 1.22 -11.84 -4.56
N LYS A 94 0.72 -12.98 -5.05
CA LYS A 94 1.52 -14.00 -5.75
C LYS A 94 2.22 -13.45 -6.99
N PHE A 95 1.68 -12.41 -7.64
CA PHE A 95 2.20 -11.81 -8.86
C PHE A 95 3.27 -10.73 -8.61
N ALA A 96 3.41 -10.22 -7.38
CA ALA A 96 4.39 -9.17 -7.08
C ALA A 96 5.85 -9.69 -7.08
N ARG A 97 6.06 -11.00 -6.90
CA ARG A 97 7.40 -11.63 -6.90
C ARG A 97 8.10 -11.60 -8.26
N ASN A 98 7.37 -11.45 -9.37
CA ASN A 98 7.96 -11.45 -10.71
C ASN A 98 8.37 -10.06 -11.21
N ARG A 99 8.07 -8.96 -10.49
CA ARG A 99 8.44 -7.62 -10.96
C ARG A 99 9.89 -7.22 -10.65
N PHE A 100 10.56 -7.93 -9.74
CA PHE A 100 11.96 -7.65 -9.38
C PHE A 100 12.95 -8.74 -9.82
N GLY A 101 12.47 -9.86 -10.38
CA GLY A 101 13.30 -10.97 -10.83
C GLY A 101 13.58 -10.94 -12.33
N THR A 102 14.48 -10.06 -12.81
CA THR A 102 15.25 -10.25 -14.07
C THR A 102 16.24 -9.14 -14.45
N ARG A 103 16.42 -8.04 -13.69
CA ARG A 103 17.55 -7.14 -13.97
C ARG A 103 18.81 -7.62 -13.25
N LYS A 104 19.45 -8.66 -13.80
CA LYS A 104 20.88 -8.91 -13.56
C LYS A 104 21.59 -7.58 -13.85
N ARG A 105 22.19 -6.95 -12.83
CA ARG A 105 23.17 -5.87 -13.06
C ARG A 105 24.29 -6.49 -13.90
N ARG A 106 24.43 -6.02 -15.13
CA ARG A 106 25.55 -6.35 -16.01
C ARG A 106 26.81 -5.84 -15.31
N ARG A 107 27.55 -6.74 -14.65
CA ARG A 107 28.89 -6.47 -14.15
C ARG A 107 29.79 -6.44 -15.38
N GLU A 108 30.25 -5.26 -15.78
CA GLU A 108 31.35 -5.15 -16.75
C GLU A 108 32.61 -5.77 -16.14
N GLY A 109 33.31 -6.60 -16.93
CA GLY A 109 34.59 -7.17 -16.54
C GLY A 109 34.92 -8.50 -17.23
N SER A 110 35.53 -8.39 -18.41
CA SER A 110 36.59 -9.26 -18.99
C SER A 110 36.35 -10.77 -19.18
N GLY A 111 36.28 -11.17 -20.46
CA GLY A 111 37.07 -12.26 -21.08
C GLY A 111 37.00 -13.67 -20.52
N GLY A 112 36.48 -14.61 -21.31
CA GLY A 112 36.68 -16.05 -21.11
C GLY A 112 35.69 -16.90 -21.89
N GLU A 113 36.19 -17.59 -22.90
CA GLU A 113 35.49 -18.52 -23.79
C GLU A 113 34.85 -19.70 -23.05
N GLY A 114 33.80 -20.27 -23.65
CA GLY A 114 33.57 -21.71 -23.62
C GLY A 114 32.43 -22.24 -22.75
N ASN A 115 31.53 -22.95 -23.44
CA ASN A 115 30.80 -24.15 -23.01
C ASN A 115 29.30 -24.00 -22.64
N ASP A 116 28.46 -24.15 -23.67
CA ASP A 116 27.12 -24.74 -23.58
C ASP A 116 27.21 -26.13 -22.95
N PRO A 117 26.21 -26.52 -22.13
CA PRO A 117 25.52 -27.75 -22.48
C PRO A 117 24.00 -27.61 -22.42
N GLU A 118 23.38 -27.99 -23.53
CA GLU A 118 22.00 -28.47 -23.61
C GLU A 118 21.72 -29.50 -22.50
N ALA A 119 20.66 -29.28 -21.73
CA ALA A 119 20.04 -30.30 -20.90
C ALA A 119 18.55 -30.40 -21.26
N VAL A 120 18.31 -31.31 -22.21
CA VAL A 120 17.03 -31.98 -22.49
C VAL A 120 16.56 -32.65 -21.19
N ASP A 121 15.35 -32.32 -20.71
CA ASP A 121 14.66 -33.13 -19.71
C ASP A 121 13.30 -33.61 -20.27
N GLY A 122 13.22 -34.92 -20.44
CA GLY A 122 12.18 -35.63 -21.16
C GLY A 122 10.92 -35.89 -20.33
N LYS A 123 9.76 -35.53 -20.88
CA LYS A 123 8.47 -36.10 -20.48
C LYS A 123 8.16 -37.35 -21.30
N LYS A 124 8.24 -38.52 -20.67
CA LYS A 124 7.73 -39.79 -21.19
C LYS A 124 6.54 -40.22 -20.33
N ASP A 125 5.36 -39.68 -20.62
CA ASP A 125 4.11 -40.13 -20.02
C ASP A 125 3.61 -41.39 -20.78
N LYS A 126 3.58 -42.51 -20.07
CA LYS A 126 3.12 -43.83 -20.51
C LYS A 126 1.58 -43.84 -20.45
N LYS A 127 0.91 -43.85 -21.60
CA LYS A 127 -0.54 -44.05 -21.71
C LYS A 127 -0.83 -45.55 -21.60
N GLU A 128 -1.55 -45.94 -20.54
CA GLU A 128 -2.09 -47.30 -20.37
C GLU A 128 -3.23 -47.55 -21.36
N GLU A 129 -3.19 -48.70 -22.03
CA GLU A 129 -4.27 -49.22 -22.88
C GLU A 129 -5.35 -49.88 -22.02
N VAL A 130 -6.60 -49.52 -22.32
CA VAL A 130 -7.81 -50.15 -21.78
C VAL A 130 -8.18 -51.31 -22.71
N VAL A 131 -8.08 -52.55 -22.23
CA VAL A 131 -8.71 -53.72 -22.86
C VAL A 131 -9.80 -54.23 -21.91
N LYS A 132 -11.06 -53.99 -22.29
CA LYS A 132 -12.22 -54.72 -21.74
C LYS A 132 -12.42 -55.97 -22.60
N MET A 133 -12.18 -57.14 -22.02
CA MET A 133 -12.70 -58.40 -22.53
C MET A 133 -14.09 -58.63 -21.93
N GLU A 134 -15.10 -58.74 -22.80
CA GLU A 134 -16.39 -59.33 -22.48
C GLU A 134 -16.27 -60.86 -22.56
N THR A 135 -16.79 -61.54 -21.55
CA THR A 135 -16.90 -63.01 -21.46
C THR A 135 -18.26 -63.50 -21.95
N ASP A 136 -18.19 -64.50 -22.85
CA ASP A 136 -19.05 -65.66 -23.06
C ASP A 136 -20.58 -65.55 -22.98
N LYS A 137 -21.21 -65.93 -24.10
CA LYS A 137 -22.36 -66.83 -24.11
C LYS A 137 -22.34 -67.72 -25.35
#